data_AF-A0A7L5E2E1-F1
#
_entry.id   AF-A0A7L5E2E1-F1
#
_cell.length_a   1.000
_cell.length_b   1.000
_cell.length_c   1.000
_cell.angle_alpha   90.00
_cell.angle_beta   90.00
_cell.angle_gamma   90.00
#
_symmetry.space_group_name_H-M   'P 1'
#
loop_
_entity.id
_entity.type
_entity.pdbx_description
1 polymer ?
#
loop_
_entity_poly.entity_id
_entity_poly.type
_entity_poly.pdbx_seq_one_letter_code
_entity_poly.pdbx_strand_id
1 'polypeptide(L)'
;MRKLFVFFTLITFLVHSKAKCDNVVVKGDTLRTIFFSPFDKYPSIVKLREKLKDYSTNCTEDNCSFLSTWKIVDNRLMLTNIKNCECNQKKQSANLSDLFGDRLQKGMLCADWYTGEIWVTKDQPNSWGGMFAASFPRETRLIIKKGIVISVKKFVYPKPVKNSYYNNTDSLHKFIYTHINWNKFPNLPEHSRWEYFSFDQDAKGYLINLKQMENARSYEIYDKDQMEEIKRVAGLLQWPLYYLHGQPVRSYIAFSISLSKEMKDKFARPD
;
A
#
# COMPACT_ATOMS: atom_id res chain seq x y z
N MET A 1 -23.84 33.78 -32.16
CA MET A 1 -23.40 32.37 -32.13
C MET A 1 -22.29 32.21 -31.09
N ARG A 2 -22.63 31.77 -29.87
CA ARG A 2 -21.69 31.60 -28.75
C ARG A 2 -21.25 30.13 -28.72
N LYS A 3 -20.01 29.84 -29.08
CA LYS A 3 -19.47 28.47 -29.08
C LYS A 3 -19.27 28.03 -27.62
N LEU A 4 -20.06 27.04 -27.19
CA LEU A 4 -19.93 26.38 -25.90
C LEU A 4 -18.77 25.38 -26.00
N PHE A 5 -17.63 25.70 -25.41
CA PHE A 5 -16.48 24.80 -25.31
C PHE A 5 -16.69 23.90 -24.09
N VAL A 6 -17.21 22.69 -24.30
CA VAL A 6 -17.31 21.68 -23.24
C VAL A 6 -15.94 21.01 -23.10
N PHE A 7 -15.22 21.37 -22.03
CA PHE A 7 -13.99 20.70 -21.63
C PHE A 7 -14.38 19.33 -21.07
N PHE A 8 -14.26 18.28 -21.87
CA PHE A 8 -14.34 16.90 -21.39
C PHE A 8 -13.04 16.60 -20.63
N THR A 9 -13.01 16.87 -19.33
CA THR A 9 -11.98 16.33 -18.44
C THR A 9 -12.14 14.82 -18.40
N LEU A 10 -11.30 14.12 -19.16
CA LEU A 10 -11.14 12.68 -19.08
C LEU A 10 -10.62 12.37 -17.66
N ILE A 11 -11.52 12.02 -16.75
CA ILE A 11 -11.15 11.44 -15.46
C ILE A 11 -10.62 10.05 -15.80
N THR A 12 -9.32 9.95 -16.04
CA THR A 12 -8.62 8.68 -16.02
C THR A 12 -8.65 8.21 -14.57
N PHE A 13 -9.61 7.34 -14.25
CA PHE A 13 -9.47 6.47 -13.09
C PHE A 13 -8.19 5.69 -13.33
N LEU A 14 -7.11 6.08 -12.65
CA LEU A 14 -5.93 5.23 -12.49
C LEU A 14 -6.44 3.90 -11.96
N VAL A 15 -6.41 2.90 -12.84
CA VAL A 15 -6.71 1.52 -12.49
C VAL A 15 -5.69 1.17 -11.40
N HIS A 16 -6.23 0.84 -10.23
CA HIS A 16 -5.47 0.61 -9.02
C HIS A 16 -4.38 -0.42 -9.30
N SER A 17 -3.11 -0.03 -9.16
CA SER A 17 -1.97 -0.94 -9.39
C SER A 17 -2.11 -2.11 -8.43
N LYS A 18 -2.44 -3.29 -8.94
CA LYS A 18 -2.53 -4.49 -8.11
C LYS A 18 -1.09 -4.90 -7.88
N ALA A 19 -0.48 -4.51 -6.76
CA ALA A 19 0.83 -5.03 -6.37
C ALA A 19 0.80 -6.56 -6.34
N LYS A 20 1.32 -7.17 -7.40
CA LYS A 20 1.24 -8.60 -7.70
C LYS A 20 2.54 -8.97 -8.39
N CYS A 21 3.35 -9.84 -7.79
CA CYS A 21 4.42 -10.46 -8.59
C CYS A 21 4.12 -11.90 -8.96
N ASP A 22 3.63 -12.72 -8.04
CA ASP A 22 3.40 -14.14 -8.32
C ASP A 22 2.15 -14.67 -7.60
N ASN A 23 1.68 -15.84 -8.05
CA ASN A 23 0.70 -16.64 -7.33
C ASN A 23 1.38 -17.77 -6.57
N VAL A 24 0.88 -18.09 -5.38
CA VAL A 24 1.29 -19.25 -4.58
C VAL A 24 0.05 -20.02 -4.17
N VAL A 25 -0.04 -21.29 -4.57
CA VAL A 25 -1.11 -22.21 -4.21
C VAL A 25 -0.76 -22.91 -2.90
N VAL A 26 -1.54 -22.63 -1.86
CA VAL A 26 -1.37 -23.16 -0.49
C VAL A 26 -2.63 -23.95 -0.11
N LYS A 27 -2.51 -25.27 0.07
CA LYS A 27 -3.64 -26.17 0.40
C LYS A 27 -4.87 -26.01 -0.53
N GLY A 28 -4.63 -25.77 -1.81
CA GLY A 28 -5.68 -25.58 -2.83
C GLY A 28 -6.11 -24.12 -3.02
N ASP A 29 -5.83 -23.23 -2.07
CA ASP A 29 -6.10 -21.80 -2.21
C ASP A 29 -5.01 -21.12 -3.03
N THR A 30 -5.38 -20.37 -4.07
CA THR A 30 -4.45 -19.50 -4.81
C THR A 30 -4.34 -18.14 -4.12
N LEU A 31 -3.15 -17.85 -3.61
CA LEU A 31 -2.81 -16.60 -2.93
C LEU A 31 -1.83 -15.80 -3.81
N ARG A 32 -1.77 -14.49 -3.64
CA ARG A 32 -0.85 -13.58 -4.35
C ARG A 32 0.30 -13.19 -3.45
N THR A 33 1.52 -13.11 -3.98
CA THR A 33 2.66 -12.58 -3.24
C THR A 33 2.54 -11.08 -3.02
N ILE A 34 3.04 -10.62 -1.86
CA ILE A 34 3.07 -9.22 -1.48
C ILE A 34 4.48 -8.70 -1.76
N PHE A 35 4.63 -7.91 -2.82
CA PHE A 35 5.88 -7.23 -3.24
C PHE A 35 7.13 -8.14 -3.33
N PHE A 36 6.98 -9.41 -3.72
CA PHE A 36 8.09 -10.37 -3.73
C PHE A 36 7.93 -11.45 -4.80
N SER A 37 9.04 -11.89 -5.41
CA SER A 37 9.11 -13.13 -6.21
C SER A 37 10.28 -14.03 -5.79
N PRO A 38 10.09 -15.36 -5.65
CA PRO A 38 11.19 -16.30 -5.41
C PRO A 38 12.27 -16.26 -6.49
N PHE A 39 11.94 -15.81 -7.70
CA PHE A 39 12.90 -15.66 -8.79
C PHE A 39 13.90 -14.53 -8.57
N ASP A 40 13.59 -13.52 -7.74
CA ASP A 40 14.52 -12.42 -7.46
C ASP A 40 15.82 -12.90 -6.82
N LYS A 41 15.81 -14.10 -6.22
CA LYS A 41 16.99 -14.76 -5.65
C LYS A 41 17.53 -15.92 -6.51
N TYR A 42 17.09 -16.05 -7.76
CA TYR A 42 17.56 -17.12 -8.63
C TYR A 42 19.01 -16.85 -9.09
N PRO A 43 19.96 -17.82 -8.97
CA PRO A 43 21.39 -17.60 -9.26
C PRO A 43 21.73 -17.09 -10.66
N SER A 44 20.82 -17.21 -11.63
CA SER A 44 21.01 -16.68 -12.99
C SER A 44 19.79 -15.89 -13.46
N ILE A 45 19.22 -15.08 -12.57
CA ILE A 45 17.98 -14.33 -12.83
C ILE A 45 18.09 -13.42 -14.06
N VAL A 46 19.25 -12.82 -14.34
CA VAL A 46 19.45 -11.98 -15.53
C VAL A 46 19.24 -12.78 -16.82
N LYS A 47 19.94 -13.91 -16.97
CA LYS A 47 19.80 -14.81 -18.12
C LYS A 47 18.38 -15.38 -18.24
N LEU A 48 17.76 -15.70 -17.10
CA LEU A 48 16.38 -16.17 -17.09
C LEU A 48 15.42 -15.08 -17.59
N ARG A 49 15.59 -13.83 -17.15
CA ARG A 49 14.78 -12.69 -17.60
C ARG A 49 14.97 -12.40 -19.09
N GLU A 50 16.17 -12.57 -19.64
CA GLU A 50 16.41 -12.48 -21.08
C GLU A 50 15.63 -13.53 -21.87
N LYS A 51 15.67 -14.80 -21.44
CA LYS A 51 14.86 -15.88 -22.04
C LYS A 51 13.36 -15.62 -21.90
N LEU A 52 12.96 -14.88 -20.87
CA LEU A 52 11.57 -14.52 -20.60
C LEU A 52 11.17 -13.17 -21.19
N LYS A 53 12.02 -12.52 -21.99
CA LYS A 53 11.77 -11.17 -22.51
C LYS A 53 10.50 -11.10 -23.36
N ASP A 54 10.20 -12.14 -24.13
CA ASP A 54 8.99 -12.20 -24.96
C ASP A 54 7.71 -12.39 -24.13
N TYR A 55 7.86 -12.84 -22.88
CA TYR A 55 6.80 -12.90 -21.88
C TYR A 55 6.74 -11.63 -21.03
N SER A 56 7.79 -10.79 -21.11
CA SER A 56 7.88 -9.51 -20.43
C SER A 56 6.97 -8.49 -21.10
N THR A 57 6.22 -7.75 -20.30
CA THR A 57 5.39 -6.66 -20.79
C THR A 57 5.74 -5.35 -20.11
N ASN A 58 5.51 -4.22 -20.79
CA ASN A 58 5.65 -2.88 -20.20
C ASN A 58 4.45 -2.54 -19.28
N CYS A 59 3.89 -3.52 -18.59
CA CYS A 59 2.72 -3.30 -17.77
C CYS A 59 3.11 -2.57 -16.50
N THR A 60 2.80 -1.29 -16.50
CA THR A 60 2.96 -0.37 -15.37
C THR A 60 2.07 -0.75 -14.19
N GLU A 61 1.00 -1.52 -14.43
CA GLU A 61 0.01 -1.89 -13.41
C GLU A 61 0.48 -3.02 -12.47
N ASP A 62 1.32 -3.94 -12.96
CA ASP A 62 1.68 -5.16 -12.24
C ASP A 62 3.09 -5.10 -11.63
N ASN A 63 3.93 -4.09 -11.92
CA ASN A 63 5.32 -3.96 -11.46
C ASN A 63 6.25 -5.17 -11.76
N CYS A 64 5.76 -6.20 -12.45
CA CYS A 64 6.48 -7.44 -12.66
C CYS A 64 6.44 -7.77 -14.16
N SER A 65 7.58 -8.25 -14.68
CA SER A 65 7.75 -8.54 -16.12
C SER A 65 6.86 -9.70 -16.57
N PHE A 66 6.72 -10.73 -15.75
CA PHE A 66 5.91 -11.93 -15.99
C PHE A 66 5.28 -12.40 -14.67
N LEU A 67 4.27 -13.26 -14.74
CA LEU A 67 3.59 -13.84 -13.59
C LEU A 67 3.95 -15.31 -13.42
N SER A 68 4.56 -15.66 -12.29
CA SER A 68 4.85 -17.05 -11.95
C SER A 68 3.75 -17.62 -11.06
N THR A 69 3.48 -18.92 -11.20
CA THR A 69 2.61 -19.66 -10.30
C THR A 69 3.42 -20.74 -9.60
N TRP A 70 3.40 -20.68 -8.28
CA TRP A 70 4.04 -21.62 -7.38
C TRP A 70 2.98 -22.46 -6.68
N LYS A 71 3.32 -23.68 -6.27
CA LYS A 71 2.47 -24.58 -5.49
C LYS A 71 3.29 -25.23 -4.39
N ILE A 72 2.71 -25.36 -3.21
CA ILE A 72 3.30 -26.18 -2.15
C ILE A 72 2.88 -27.64 -2.38
N VAL A 73 3.85 -28.50 -2.71
CA VAL A 73 3.67 -29.95 -2.92
C VAL A 73 4.66 -30.68 -2.02
N ASP A 74 4.20 -31.58 -1.16
CA ASP A 74 5.04 -32.31 -0.21
C ASP A 74 5.97 -31.40 0.60
N ASN A 75 5.42 -30.30 1.11
CA ASN A 75 6.13 -29.22 1.80
C ASN A 75 7.25 -28.53 1.00
N ARG A 76 7.28 -28.67 -0.33
CA ARG A 76 8.24 -27.98 -1.20
C ARG A 76 7.55 -26.91 -2.02
N LEU A 77 8.23 -25.77 -2.20
CA LEU A 77 7.81 -24.72 -3.11
C LEU A 77 8.18 -25.11 -4.54
N MET A 78 7.18 -25.41 -5.35
CA MET A 78 7.32 -25.89 -6.72
C MET A 78 6.78 -24.84 -7.70
N LEU A 79 7.57 -24.42 -8.68
CA LEU A 79 7.07 -23.63 -9.81
C LEU A 79 6.28 -24.54 -10.74
N THR A 80 5.07 -24.12 -11.10
CA THR A 80 4.19 -24.88 -11.99
C THR A 80 3.89 -24.16 -13.30
N ASN A 81 4.04 -22.83 -13.34
CA ASN A 81 3.78 -22.07 -14.56
C ASN A 81 4.49 -20.70 -14.54
N ILE A 82 4.86 -20.21 -15.72
CA ILE A 82 5.24 -18.81 -15.97
C ILE A 82 4.39 -18.34 -17.14
N LYS A 83 3.70 -17.21 -16.99
CA LYS A 83 2.91 -16.60 -18.07
C LYS A 83 3.15 -15.10 -18.15
N ASN A 84 2.80 -14.50 -19.28
CA ASN A 84 2.79 -13.06 -19.39
C ASN A 84 1.69 -12.40 -18.53
N CYS A 85 1.86 -11.11 -18.25
CA CYS A 85 0.99 -10.37 -17.33
C CYS A 85 -0.48 -10.26 -17.81
N GLU A 86 -1.39 -9.96 -16.88
CA GLU A 86 -2.85 -9.95 -17.15
C GLU A 86 -3.27 -8.87 -18.14
N CYS A 87 -2.53 -7.78 -18.21
CA CYS A 87 -2.65 -6.70 -19.20
C CYS A 87 -2.32 -7.11 -20.65
N ASN A 88 -1.63 -8.23 -20.90
CA ASN A 88 -1.27 -8.63 -22.26
C ASN A 88 -2.52 -9.17 -23.00
N GLN A 89 -2.77 -8.66 -24.21
CA GLN A 89 -3.88 -9.10 -25.06
C GLN A 89 -3.75 -10.57 -25.46
N LYS A 90 -2.54 -11.02 -25.78
CA LYS A 90 -2.27 -12.41 -26.15
C LYS A 90 -1.75 -13.15 -24.94
N LYS A 91 -2.53 -14.08 -24.37
CA LYS A 91 -2.05 -14.92 -23.26
C LYS A 91 -1.01 -15.93 -23.76
N GLN A 92 0.15 -15.93 -23.13
CA GLN A 92 1.25 -16.85 -23.43
C GLN A 92 1.79 -17.45 -22.13
N SER A 93 2.09 -18.74 -22.15
CA SER A 93 2.76 -19.46 -21.07
C SER A 93 4.11 -19.95 -21.56
N ALA A 94 5.14 -19.81 -20.74
CA ALA A 94 6.46 -20.29 -21.06
C ALA A 94 6.55 -21.81 -20.93
N ASN A 95 7.30 -22.43 -21.84
CA ASN A 95 7.62 -23.84 -21.73
C ASN A 95 8.70 -24.04 -20.66
N LEU A 96 8.32 -24.59 -19.50
CA LEU A 96 9.25 -24.83 -18.40
C LEU A 96 10.35 -25.82 -18.78
N SER A 97 10.08 -26.78 -19.67
CA SER A 97 11.08 -27.76 -20.12
C SER A 97 12.20 -27.08 -20.90
N ASP A 98 11.88 -26.12 -21.75
CA ASP A 98 12.87 -25.36 -22.51
C ASP A 98 13.72 -24.44 -21.60
N LEU A 99 13.12 -23.96 -20.50
CA LEU A 99 13.78 -23.06 -19.56
C LEU A 99 14.68 -23.80 -18.57
N PHE A 100 14.26 -24.95 -18.08
CA PHE A 100 14.86 -25.61 -16.92
C PHE A 100 15.29 -27.07 -17.15
N GLY A 101 14.90 -27.68 -18.27
CA GLY A 101 15.33 -29.01 -18.68
C GLY A 101 15.22 -30.07 -17.57
N ASP A 102 16.32 -30.77 -17.34
CA ASP A 102 16.43 -31.88 -16.38
C ASP A 102 16.22 -31.48 -14.91
N ARG A 103 16.14 -30.19 -14.60
CA ARG A 103 15.80 -29.71 -13.25
C ARG A 103 14.32 -29.91 -12.92
N LEU A 104 13.48 -30.18 -13.92
CA LEU A 104 12.07 -30.43 -13.71
C LEU A 104 11.83 -31.80 -13.09
N GLN A 105 10.99 -31.83 -12.07
CA GLN A 105 10.48 -33.04 -11.43
C GLN A 105 8.98 -33.09 -11.67
N LYS A 106 8.53 -34.09 -12.44
CA LYS A 106 7.11 -34.23 -12.83
C LYS A 106 6.55 -32.94 -13.45
N GLY A 107 7.34 -32.28 -14.30
CA GLY A 107 6.97 -31.03 -14.99
C GLY A 107 7.02 -29.76 -14.13
N MET A 108 7.54 -29.83 -12.90
CA MET A 108 7.64 -28.69 -11.98
C MET A 108 9.08 -28.42 -11.57
N LEU A 109 9.44 -27.16 -11.32
CA LEU A 109 10.78 -26.80 -10.82
C LEU A 109 10.74 -26.60 -9.31
N CYS A 110 11.55 -27.36 -8.56
CA CYS A 110 11.72 -27.12 -7.12
C CYS A 110 12.54 -25.84 -6.90
N ALA A 111 12.06 -24.95 -6.02
CA ALA A 111 12.76 -23.73 -5.61
C ALA A 111 13.90 -24.01 -4.61
N ASP A 112 14.75 -25.00 -4.89
CA ASP A 112 15.84 -25.45 -4.00
C ASP A 112 16.85 -24.35 -3.62
N TRP A 113 16.99 -23.33 -4.45
CA TRP A 113 17.81 -22.15 -4.22
C TRP A 113 17.22 -21.20 -3.17
N TYR A 114 15.90 -21.23 -2.95
CA TYR A 114 15.23 -20.19 -2.19
C TYR A 114 15.26 -20.47 -0.67
N THR A 115 15.74 -19.49 0.08
CA THR A 115 15.61 -19.41 1.55
C THR A 115 15.14 -18.00 1.93
N GLY A 116 14.11 -17.92 2.76
CA GLY A 116 13.52 -16.66 3.18
C GLY A 116 12.04 -16.78 3.57
N GLU A 117 11.40 -15.62 3.66
CA GLU A 117 9.96 -15.50 3.92
C GLU A 117 9.23 -15.05 2.66
N ILE A 118 8.07 -15.67 2.40
CA ILE A 118 7.12 -15.21 1.39
C ILE A 118 5.83 -14.82 2.11
N TRP A 119 5.40 -13.58 1.90
CA TRP A 119 4.12 -13.08 2.37
C TRP A 119 3.10 -13.13 1.25
N VAL A 120 1.96 -13.76 1.52
CA VAL A 120 0.90 -13.98 0.53
C VAL A 120 -0.47 -13.63 1.08
N THR A 121 -1.38 -13.22 0.20
CA THR A 121 -2.77 -12.91 0.56
C THR A 121 -3.75 -13.21 -0.57
N LYS A 122 -5.02 -13.44 -0.22
CA LYS A 122 -6.13 -13.48 -1.19
C LYS A 122 -6.97 -12.21 -1.20
N ASP A 123 -6.71 -11.33 -0.23
CA ASP A 123 -7.52 -10.14 -0.03
C ASP A 123 -7.02 -9.01 -0.93
N GLN A 124 -7.94 -8.13 -1.31
CA GLN A 124 -7.57 -6.83 -1.86
C GLN A 124 -7.10 -5.94 -0.71
N PRO A 125 -6.18 -5.00 -0.97
CA PRO A 125 -5.74 -4.09 0.08
C PRO A 125 -6.89 -3.17 0.52
N ASN A 126 -6.94 -2.86 1.81
CA ASN A 126 -7.92 -1.97 2.44
C ASN A 126 -7.70 -0.51 2.03
N SER A 127 -6.47 -0.14 1.73
CA SER A 127 -6.07 1.19 1.29
C SER A 127 -4.78 1.12 0.47
N TRP A 128 -4.63 2.04 -0.48
CA TRP A 128 -3.39 2.28 -1.21
C TRP A 128 -2.77 3.57 -0.69
N GLY A 129 -1.92 3.48 0.33
CA GLY A 129 -1.13 4.62 0.82
C GLY A 129 0.06 4.94 -0.08
N GLY A 130 -0.16 5.11 -1.39
CA GLY A 130 0.90 5.20 -2.39
C GLY A 130 1.60 3.87 -2.70
N MET A 131 2.75 3.94 -3.36
CA MET A 131 3.46 2.81 -4.01
C MET A 131 3.92 1.69 -3.05
N PHE A 132 3.91 1.89 -1.73
CA PHE A 132 4.51 0.98 -0.75
C PHE A 132 3.67 0.65 0.49
N ALA A 133 2.41 1.13 0.57
CA ALA A 133 1.59 0.96 1.77
C ALA A 133 0.23 0.33 1.46
N ALA A 134 0.24 -0.76 0.70
CA ALA A 134 -0.91 -1.64 0.60
C ALA A 134 -1.07 -2.39 1.93
N SER A 135 -2.15 -2.11 2.66
CA SER A 135 -2.49 -2.86 3.88
C SER A 135 -3.53 -3.92 3.56
N PHE A 136 -3.33 -5.16 3.99
CA PHE A 136 -4.27 -6.25 3.71
C PHE A 136 -5.05 -6.62 4.97
N PRO A 137 -6.32 -7.05 4.87
CA PRO A 137 -7.05 -7.59 6.03
C PRO A 137 -6.37 -8.82 6.65
N ARG A 138 -5.81 -9.67 5.80
CA ARG A 138 -5.16 -10.93 6.20
C ARG A 138 -3.95 -11.17 5.32
N GLU A 139 -2.96 -11.80 5.93
CA GLU A 139 -1.74 -12.24 5.26
C GLU A 139 -1.36 -13.64 5.74
N THR A 140 -0.61 -14.36 4.95
CA THR A 140 -0.01 -15.64 5.31
C THR A 140 1.48 -15.57 5.08
N ARG A 141 2.25 -15.85 6.13
CA ARG A 141 3.70 -15.97 6.08
C ARG A 141 4.10 -17.42 5.84
N LEU A 142 4.88 -17.63 4.78
CA LEU A 142 5.56 -18.89 4.48
C LEU A 142 7.03 -18.71 4.83
N ILE A 143 7.58 -19.52 5.72
CA ILE A 143 9.03 -19.58 5.98
C ILE A 143 9.58 -20.76 5.19
N ILE A 144 10.61 -20.51 4.38
CA ILE A 144 11.15 -21.48 3.42
C ILE A 144 12.66 -21.59 3.62
N LYS A 145 13.16 -22.82 3.65
CA LYS A 145 14.59 -23.16 3.74
C LYS A 145 14.95 -24.12 2.62
N LYS A 146 15.79 -23.68 1.68
CA LYS A 146 16.21 -24.44 0.49
C LYS A 146 15.02 -25.08 -0.25
N GLY A 147 13.99 -24.29 -0.50
CA GLY A 147 12.75 -24.72 -1.15
C GLY A 147 11.77 -25.50 -0.27
N ILE A 148 12.13 -25.87 0.95
CA ILE A 148 11.24 -26.57 1.90
C ILE A 148 10.49 -25.56 2.76
N VAL A 149 9.17 -25.62 2.75
CA VAL A 149 8.27 -24.82 3.59
C VAL A 149 8.30 -25.39 5.00
N ILE A 150 8.92 -24.66 5.93
CA ILE A 150 9.09 -25.07 7.33
C ILE A 150 8.01 -24.50 8.25
N SER A 151 7.31 -23.44 7.82
CA SER A 151 6.23 -22.84 8.61
C SER A 151 5.24 -22.10 7.72
N VAL A 152 3.95 -22.21 8.06
CA VAL A 152 2.86 -21.43 7.47
C VAL A 152 2.08 -20.76 8.61
N LYS A 153 2.13 -19.44 8.70
CA LYS A 153 1.44 -18.68 9.76
C LYS A 153 0.47 -17.68 9.14
N LYS A 154 -0.80 -17.73 9.56
CA LYS A 154 -1.83 -16.78 9.13
C LYS A 154 -1.91 -15.60 10.11
N PHE A 155 -2.11 -14.42 9.56
CA PHE A 155 -2.31 -13.17 10.29
C PHE A 155 -3.66 -12.59 9.86
N VAL A 156 -4.45 -12.16 10.84
CA VAL A 156 -5.71 -11.45 10.63
C VAL A 156 -5.59 -10.16 11.40
N TYR A 157 -5.71 -9.04 10.70
CA TYR A 157 -5.54 -7.74 11.33
C TYR A 157 -6.89 -7.14 11.72
N PRO A 158 -6.91 -6.29 12.76
CA PRO A 158 -8.10 -5.50 13.08
C PRO A 158 -8.57 -4.74 11.84
N LYS A 159 -9.89 -4.69 11.64
CA LYS A 159 -10.45 -3.84 10.60
C LYS A 159 -10.14 -2.38 10.95
N PRO A 160 -9.89 -1.51 9.96
CA PRO A 160 -9.87 -0.07 10.20
C PRO A 160 -11.17 0.34 10.90
N VAL A 161 -11.08 1.28 11.84
CA VAL A 161 -12.26 1.80 12.54
C VAL A 161 -13.21 2.35 11.48
N LYS A 162 -14.44 1.80 11.41
CA LYS A 162 -15.43 2.07 10.36
C LYS A 162 -15.81 3.56 10.24
N ASN A 163 -15.54 4.33 11.30
CA ASN A 163 -15.77 5.78 11.42
C ASN A 163 -14.46 6.57 11.58
N SER A 164 -13.31 6.06 11.12
CA SER A 164 -12.11 6.87 11.12
C SER A 164 -12.37 8.06 10.20
N TYR A 165 -12.47 9.26 10.79
CA TYR A 165 -12.67 10.52 10.09
C TYR A 165 -11.74 10.67 8.88
N TYR A 166 -10.57 10.02 8.92
CA TYR A 166 -9.62 9.87 7.82
C TYR A 166 -10.20 9.47 6.46
N ASN A 167 -11.23 8.60 6.41
CA ASN A 167 -11.81 8.13 5.13
C ASN A 167 -12.87 9.09 4.56
N ASN A 168 -13.21 10.15 5.31
CA ASN A 168 -14.10 11.23 4.86
C ASN A 168 -13.46 12.56 5.24
N THR A 169 -12.70 13.13 4.30
CA THR A 169 -11.96 14.38 4.44
C THR A 169 -12.80 15.52 5.02
N ASP A 170 -14.05 15.66 4.59
CA ASP A 170 -14.95 16.70 5.10
C ASP A 170 -15.33 16.47 6.56
N SER A 171 -15.53 15.21 6.95
CA SER A 171 -15.80 14.85 8.34
C SER A 171 -14.58 15.11 9.23
N LEU A 172 -13.37 14.78 8.76
CA LEU A 172 -12.13 15.05 9.49
C LEU A 172 -11.90 16.55 9.69
N HIS A 173 -12.00 17.33 8.63
CA HIS A 173 -11.84 18.78 8.71
C HIS A 173 -12.88 19.40 9.62
N LYS A 174 -14.16 19.02 9.46
CA LYS A 174 -15.24 19.49 10.34
C LYS A 174 -14.97 19.13 11.80
N PHE A 175 -14.52 17.91 12.09
CA PHE A 175 -14.14 17.51 13.45
C PHE A 175 -13.04 18.43 13.99
N ILE A 176 -11.94 18.60 13.25
CA ILE A 176 -10.81 19.42 13.71
C ILE A 176 -11.26 20.87 13.93
N TYR A 177 -11.91 21.50 12.96
CA TYR A 177 -12.32 22.91 13.03
C TYR A 177 -13.34 23.21 14.14
N THR A 178 -14.18 22.24 14.50
CA THR A 178 -15.16 22.40 15.58
C THR A 178 -14.59 22.16 16.98
N HIS A 179 -13.40 21.56 17.09
CA HIS A 179 -12.75 21.24 18.37
C HIS A 179 -11.49 22.07 18.63
N ILE A 180 -10.96 22.77 17.62
CA ILE A 180 -9.78 23.63 17.74
C ILE A 180 -10.10 24.92 18.48
N ASN A 181 -9.21 25.34 19.37
CA ASN A 181 -9.26 26.65 19.99
C ASN A 181 -8.70 27.72 19.03
N TRP A 182 -9.60 28.36 18.29
CA TRP A 182 -9.27 29.41 17.32
C TRP A 182 -8.60 30.66 17.92
N ASN A 183 -8.65 30.86 19.24
CA ASN A 183 -7.98 31.99 19.90
C ASN A 183 -6.46 31.80 19.98
N LYS A 184 -5.97 30.57 19.86
CA LYS A 184 -4.52 30.27 19.74
C LYS A 184 -3.94 30.60 18.36
N PHE A 185 -4.79 30.96 17.40
CA PHE A 185 -4.39 31.31 16.03
C PHE A 185 -4.81 32.76 15.74
N PRO A 186 -4.13 33.76 16.31
CA PRO A 186 -4.51 35.17 16.15
C PRO A 186 -4.17 35.72 14.75
N ASN A 187 -3.07 35.25 14.15
CA ASN A 187 -2.53 35.76 12.89
C ASN A 187 -2.84 34.81 11.73
N LEU A 188 -4.12 34.58 11.45
CA LEU A 188 -4.52 33.70 10.35
C LEU A 188 -4.51 34.45 9.00
N PRO A 189 -4.12 33.77 7.90
CA PRO A 189 -4.23 34.34 6.56
C PRO A 189 -5.70 34.52 6.16
N GLU A 190 -5.96 35.50 5.30
CA GLU A 190 -7.31 35.77 4.75
C GLU A 190 -7.86 34.55 3.99
N HIS A 191 -7.02 33.90 3.18
CA HIS A 191 -7.42 32.79 2.33
C HIS A 191 -6.95 31.44 2.87
N SER A 192 -7.77 30.41 2.61
CA SER A 192 -7.48 29.01 2.91
C SER A 192 -6.13 28.56 2.33
N ARG A 193 -5.22 28.12 3.20
CA ARG A 193 -3.96 27.46 2.85
C ARG A 193 -3.90 26.08 3.49
N TRP A 194 -3.44 25.08 2.76
CA TRP A 194 -3.34 23.71 3.26
C TRP A 194 -1.98 23.46 3.90
N GLU A 195 -2.01 23.16 5.18
CA GLU A 195 -0.86 22.71 5.96
C GLU A 195 -0.94 21.20 6.14
N TYR A 196 0.21 20.54 6.04
CA TYR A 196 0.32 19.09 6.09
C TYR A 196 1.04 18.67 7.36
N PHE A 197 0.49 17.68 8.05
CA PHE A 197 1.04 17.15 9.28
C PHE A 197 1.24 15.66 9.15
N SER A 198 2.41 15.19 9.54
CA SER A 198 2.67 13.77 9.74
C SER A 198 2.64 13.41 11.21
N PHE A 199 2.29 12.17 11.52
CA PHE A 199 2.25 11.72 12.90
C PHE A 199 2.66 10.26 13.08
N ASP A 200 3.11 9.97 14.30
CA ASP A 200 3.29 8.62 14.80
C ASP A 200 2.08 8.20 15.62
N GLN A 201 1.74 6.91 15.59
CA GLN A 201 0.64 6.34 16.36
C GLN A 201 1.06 5.08 17.13
N ASP A 202 0.38 4.79 18.22
CA ASP A 202 0.55 3.56 18.99
C ASP A 202 -0.14 2.35 18.32
N ALA A 203 0.00 1.16 18.91
CA ALA A 203 -0.63 -0.06 18.40
C ALA A 203 -2.17 -0.07 18.51
N LYS A 204 -2.78 0.95 19.11
CA LYS A 204 -4.23 1.15 19.23
C LYS A 204 -4.72 2.28 18.30
N GLY A 205 -3.83 2.97 17.60
CA GLY A 205 -4.16 4.06 16.67
C GLY A 205 -4.24 5.43 17.34
N TYR A 206 -3.72 5.59 18.55
CA TYR A 206 -3.67 6.90 19.21
C TYR A 206 -2.39 7.64 18.86
N LEU A 207 -2.53 8.95 18.66
CA LEU A 207 -1.43 9.86 18.32
C LEU A 207 -0.35 9.85 19.42
N ILE A 208 0.91 9.59 19.04
CA ILE A 208 2.08 9.70 19.92
C ILE A 208 2.79 11.03 19.66
N ASN A 209 3.06 11.31 18.39
CA ASN A 209 3.85 12.47 17.99
C ASN A 209 3.26 13.11 16.73
N LEU A 210 3.43 14.43 16.59
CA LEU A 210 2.92 15.21 15.46
C LEU A 210 4.04 16.12 14.96
N LYS A 211 4.22 16.20 13.65
CA LYS A 211 5.19 17.07 12.99
C LYS A 211 4.51 17.79 11.83
N GLN A 212 4.74 19.09 11.72
CA GLN A 212 4.41 19.81 10.49
C GLN A 212 5.38 19.35 9.39
N MET A 213 4.86 19.03 8.22
CA MET A 213 5.69 18.64 7.08
C MET A 213 6.20 19.88 6.39
N GLU A 214 7.53 19.99 6.28
CA GLU A 214 8.15 20.98 5.40
C GLU A 214 7.73 20.69 3.97
N ASN A 215 7.04 21.63 3.35
CA ASN A 215 6.69 21.55 1.94
C ASN A 215 7.09 22.86 1.26
N ALA A 216 7.32 22.86 -0.05
CA ALA A 216 7.77 24.04 -0.78
C ALA A 216 6.80 25.25 -0.71
N ARG A 217 5.62 25.08 -0.10
CA ARG A 217 4.58 26.09 0.13
C ARG A 217 4.27 26.33 1.61
N SER A 218 4.98 25.71 2.56
CA SER A 218 4.81 25.98 4.00
C SER A 218 5.61 27.22 4.34
N TYR A 219 4.92 28.34 4.54
CA TYR A 219 5.55 29.64 4.78
C TYR A 219 5.59 30.03 6.26
N GLU A 220 4.76 29.40 7.11
CA GLU A 220 4.68 29.69 8.54
C GLU A 220 4.87 28.41 9.36
N ILE A 221 5.90 28.41 10.21
CA ILE A 221 6.08 27.39 11.23
C ILE A 221 5.18 27.79 12.38
N TYR A 222 4.20 26.95 12.69
CA TYR A 222 3.35 27.17 13.86
C TYR A 222 4.19 27.17 15.13
N ASP A 223 3.87 28.08 16.05
CA ASP A 223 4.54 28.11 17.34
C ASP A 223 4.20 26.87 18.19
N LYS A 224 4.87 26.75 19.33
CA LYS A 224 4.69 25.61 20.22
C LYS A 224 3.23 25.45 20.69
N ASP A 225 2.54 26.54 21.02
CA ASP A 225 1.19 26.49 21.60
C ASP A 225 0.14 26.12 20.54
N GLN A 226 0.35 26.59 19.31
CA GLN A 226 -0.41 26.21 18.13
C GLN A 226 -0.21 24.74 17.78
N MET A 227 1.03 24.27 17.77
CA MET A 227 1.35 22.86 17.52
C MET A 227 0.76 21.93 18.58
N GLU A 228 0.83 22.30 19.87
CA GLU A 228 0.21 21.53 20.96
C GLU A 228 -1.31 21.52 20.86
N GLU A 229 -1.94 22.59 20.37
CA GLU A 229 -3.39 22.62 20.12
C GLU A 229 -3.80 21.68 18.99
N ILE A 230 -3.09 21.71 17.86
CA ILE A 230 -3.33 20.80 16.73
C ILE A 230 -3.14 19.35 17.19
N LYS A 231 -2.06 19.08 17.94
CA LYS A 231 -1.77 17.78 18.54
C LYS A 231 -2.88 17.32 19.48
N ARG A 232 -3.39 18.20 20.34
CA ARG A 232 -4.49 17.91 21.27
C ARG A 232 -5.74 17.46 20.52
N VAL A 233 -6.17 18.22 19.50
CA VAL A 233 -7.37 17.89 18.73
C VAL A 233 -7.18 16.60 17.92
N ALA A 234 -6.03 16.44 17.25
CA ALA A 234 -5.69 15.22 16.54
C ALA A 234 -5.62 14.00 17.47
N GLY A 235 -5.22 14.18 18.73
CA GLY A 235 -5.17 13.16 19.76
C GLY A 235 -6.54 12.69 20.28
N LEU A 236 -7.62 13.42 19.99
CA LEU A 236 -8.99 12.99 20.29
C LEU A 236 -9.48 11.89 19.34
N LEU A 237 -8.76 11.68 18.23
CA LEU A 237 -9.12 10.72 17.20
C LEU A 237 -8.37 9.40 17.39
N GLN A 238 -9.06 8.31 17.10
CA GLN A 238 -8.43 7.02 16.85
C GLN A 238 -8.16 6.89 15.34
N TRP A 239 -6.88 6.92 14.99
CA TRP A 239 -6.40 6.86 13.62
C TRP A 239 -6.37 5.42 13.07
N PRO A 240 -6.52 5.23 11.75
CA PRO A 240 -6.51 3.90 11.17
C PRO A 240 -5.14 3.22 11.35
N LEU A 241 -5.18 1.96 11.80
CA LEU A 241 -4.00 1.10 11.89
C LEU A 241 -3.83 0.32 10.59
N TYR A 242 -2.62 0.36 10.04
CA TYR A 242 -2.23 -0.41 8.88
C TYR A 242 -1.20 -1.45 9.29
N TYR A 243 -1.26 -2.62 8.66
CA TYR A 243 -0.34 -3.72 8.91
C TYR A 243 0.24 -4.22 7.59
N LEU A 244 1.52 -4.59 7.63
CA LEU A 244 2.24 -5.23 6.55
C LEU A 244 3.23 -6.21 7.16
N HIS A 245 3.25 -7.44 6.65
CA HIS A 245 4.19 -8.47 7.06
C HIS A 245 4.19 -8.74 8.58
N GLY A 246 3.00 -8.80 9.17
CA GLY A 246 2.79 -9.12 10.58
C GLY A 246 3.09 -7.97 11.54
N GLN A 247 3.45 -6.79 11.03
CA GLN A 247 3.86 -5.64 11.82
C GLN A 247 2.96 -4.43 11.54
N PRO A 248 2.67 -3.58 12.54
CA PRO A 248 2.03 -2.30 12.29
C PRO A 248 2.96 -1.45 11.42
N VAL A 249 2.42 -0.94 10.31
CA VAL A 249 3.15 -0.01 9.46
C VAL A 249 3.11 1.34 10.13
N ARG A 250 4.29 1.84 10.51
CA ARG A 250 4.49 3.26 10.77
C ARG A 250 4.55 3.97 9.42
N SER A 251 3.44 3.98 8.70
CA SER A 251 3.34 4.79 7.50
C SER A 251 3.41 6.24 7.96
N TYR A 252 3.99 7.10 7.13
CA TYR A 252 3.86 8.55 7.27
C TYR A 252 2.39 8.89 7.03
N ILE A 253 1.53 8.62 8.02
CA ILE A 253 0.13 9.02 7.94
C ILE A 253 0.16 10.52 8.06
N ALA A 254 -0.35 11.16 7.03
CA ALA A 254 -0.48 12.59 6.98
C ALA A 254 -1.95 12.97 6.91
N PHE A 255 -2.29 14.08 7.55
CA PHE A 255 -3.52 14.79 7.29
C PHE A 255 -3.18 16.23 6.94
N SER A 256 -4.10 16.88 6.24
CA SER A 256 -4.01 18.30 5.95
C SER A 256 -5.11 19.05 6.66
N ILE A 257 -4.85 20.28 7.06
CA ILE A 257 -5.87 21.21 7.52
C ILE A 257 -5.65 22.56 6.86
N SER A 258 -6.70 23.34 6.78
CA SER A 258 -6.62 24.73 6.40
C SER A 258 -7.00 25.64 7.55
N LEU A 259 -6.00 26.38 8.03
CA LEU A 259 -6.19 27.39 9.05
C LEU A 259 -6.20 28.76 8.36
N SER A 260 -7.36 29.40 8.32
CA SER A 260 -7.58 30.73 7.73
C SER A 260 -8.66 31.49 8.51
N LYS A 261 -8.74 32.81 8.29
CA LYS A 261 -9.83 33.63 8.86
C LYS A 261 -11.20 33.12 8.42
N GLU A 262 -11.36 32.75 7.15
CA GLU A 262 -12.59 32.14 6.63
C GLU A 262 -13.02 30.91 7.44
N MET A 263 -12.10 29.99 7.75
CA MET A 263 -12.43 28.80 8.54
C MET A 263 -12.72 29.17 10.00
N LYS A 264 -11.99 30.14 10.56
CA LYS A 264 -12.26 30.66 11.90
C LYS A 264 -13.67 31.26 11.99
N ASP A 265 -14.04 32.16 11.09
CA ASP A 265 -15.36 32.80 11.09
C ASP A 265 -16.49 31.79 10.93
N LYS A 266 -16.23 30.71 10.18
CA LYS A 266 -17.21 29.63 9.95
C LYS A 266 -17.39 28.68 11.15
N PHE A 267 -16.34 28.41 11.92
CA PHE A 267 -16.33 27.33 12.91
C PHE A 267 -16.03 27.76 14.34
N ALA A 268 -15.51 28.97 14.56
CA ALA A 268 -15.38 29.53 15.89
C ALA A 268 -16.79 29.67 16.48
N ARG A 269 -16.96 29.14 17.69
CA ARG A 269 -18.17 29.41 18.46
C ARG A 269 -18.08 30.85 18.96
N PRO A 270 -19.15 31.65 18.90
CA PRO A 270 -19.19 32.88 19.67
C PRO A 270 -19.04 32.51 21.14
N ASP A 271 -18.12 33.19 21.82
CA ASP A 271 -17.90 33.08 23.27
C ASP A 271 -19.17 33.47 24.05
#